data_AF-A0A0Q8AFA8-F1
#
_entry.id   AF-A0A0Q8AFA8-F1
#
_cell.length_a   1.000
_cell.length_b   1.000
_cell.length_c   1.000
_cell.angle_alpha   90.00
_cell.angle_beta   90.00
_cell.angle_gamma   90.00
#
_symmetry.space_group_name_H-M   'P 1'
#
loop_
_entity.id
_entity.type
_entity.pdbx_description
1 polymer ?
#
loop_
_entity_poly.entity_id
_entity_poly.type
_entity_poly.pdbx_seq_one_letter_code
_entity_poly.pdbx_strand_id
1 'polypeptide(L)' 'MTDADAPVGDITIDVHRGAPSDDELAALLAVVSEAYAVEAAHATVSDDAVRTAWSVTQRGLRTPLRRELGWGRFSG' A
#
# COMPACT_ATOMS: atom_id res chain seq x y z
N MET A 1 19.32 -3.43 15.40
CA MET A 1 18.32 -4.51 15.31
C MET A 1 17.85 -4.49 13.87
N THR A 2 18.41 -5.39 13.07
CA THR A 2 18.43 -5.35 11.61
C THR A 2 17.04 -5.62 11.05
N ASP A 3 16.55 -4.73 10.20
CA ASP A 3 15.26 -4.81 9.49
C ASP A 3 15.33 -5.77 8.27
N ALA A 4 16.13 -6.83 8.38
CA ALA A 4 16.50 -7.70 7.25
C ALA A 4 15.58 -8.91 7.07
N ASP A 5 14.41 -8.91 7.71
CA ASP A 5 13.44 -10.02 7.65
C ASP A 5 12.00 -9.48 7.65
N ALA A 6 11.73 -8.43 6.87
CA ALA A 6 10.35 -8.19 6.46
C ALA A 6 9.96 -9.42 5.62
N PRO A 7 8.92 -10.20 5.99
CA PRO A 7 8.52 -11.35 5.19
C PRO A 7 8.23 -10.81 3.79
N VAL A 8 8.97 -11.30 2.80
CA VAL A 8 8.58 -11.15 1.40
C VAL A 8 7.16 -11.68 1.37
N GLY A 9 6.18 -10.79 1.23
CA GLY A 9 4.79 -11.21 1.27
C GLY A 9 4.62 -12.25 0.17
N ASP A 10 4.42 -13.51 0.55
CA ASP A 10 4.38 -14.60 -0.40
C ASP A 10 3.33 -14.29 -1.47
N ILE A 11 3.78 -14.08 -2.71
CA ILE A 11 2.88 -13.79 -3.83
C ILE A 11 2.03 -15.04 -4.04
N THR A 12 0.76 -14.94 -3.69
CA THR A 12 -0.21 -16.03 -3.81
C THR A 12 -1.07 -15.80 -5.05
N ILE A 13 -1.24 -16.85 -5.87
CA ILE A 13 -2.09 -16.83 -7.06
C ILE A 13 -3.22 -17.82 -6.86
N ASP A 14 -4.45 -17.32 -6.81
CA ASP A 14 -5.66 -18.12 -6.68
C ASP A 14 -6.38 -18.28 -8.03
N VAL A 15 -6.58 -19.53 -8.46
CA VAL A 15 -7.34 -19.84 -9.68
C VAL A 15 -8.83 -19.98 -9.34
N HIS A 16 -9.62 -18.96 -9.66
CA HIS A 16 -11.06 -18.98 -9.39
C HIS A 16 -11.88 -19.78 -10.42
N ARG A 17 -11.35 -20.01 -11.63
CA ARG A 17 -12.03 -20.75 -12.70
C ARG A 17 -11.04 -21.41 -13.65
N GLY A 18 -11.40 -22.57 -14.18
CA GLY A 18 -10.58 -23.35 -15.11
C GLY A 18 -9.67 -24.34 -14.39
N ALA A 19 -8.84 -25.05 -15.15
CA ALA A 19 -7.84 -25.95 -14.63
C ALA A 19 -6.57 -25.78 -15.48
N PRO A 20 -5.80 -24.70 -15.25
CA PRO A 20 -4.56 -24.49 -15.98
C PRO A 20 -3.58 -25.63 -15.68
N SER A 21 -2.79 -25.98 -16.68
CA SER A 21 -1.67 -26.89 -16.52
C SER A 21 -0.53 -26.22 -15.73
N ASP A 22 0.36 -27.05 -15.18
CA ASP A 22 1.55 -26.57 -14.46
C ASP A 22 2.43 -25.70 -15.36
N ASP A 23 2.55 -26.04 -16.65
CA ASP A 23 3.33 -25.28 -17.63
C ASP A 23 2.74 -23.88 -17.87
N GLU A 24 1.41 -23.76 -17.92
CA GLU A 24 0.74 -22.48 -18.07
C GLU A 24 0.89 -21.60 -16.82
N LEU A 25 0.81 -22.21 -15.63
CA LEU A 25 1.09 -21.50 -14.37
C LEU A 25 2.54 -21.04 -14.29
N ALA A 26 3.49 -21.87 -14.71
CA ALA A 26 4.90 -21.51 -14.76
C ALA A 26 5.16 -20.36 -15.74
N ALA A 27 4.54 -20.41 -16.92
CA ALA A 27 4.63 -19.33 -17.91
C ALA A 27 4.07 -18.00 -17.36
N LEU A 28 2.92 -18.05 -16.69
CA LEU A 28 2.31 -16.87 -16.05
C LEU A 28 3.23 -16.29 -14.96
N LEU A 29 3.73 -17.14 -14.05
CA LEU A 29 4.64 -16.73 -12.99
C LEU A 29 5.92 -16.09 -13.54
N ALA A 30 6.50 -16.65 -14.60
CA ALA A 30 7.68 -16.10 -15.25
C ALA A 30 7.43 -14.68 -15.78
N VAL A 31 6.34 -14.49 -16.52
CA VAL A 31 5.97 -13.19 -17.10
C VAL A 31 5.67 -12.15 -16.02
N VAL A 32 4.88 -12.51 -15.01
CA VAL A 32 4.51 -11.58 -13.92
C VAL A 32 5.74 -11.21 -13.09
N SER A 33 6.64 -12.17 -12.82
CA SER A 33 7.87 -11.91 -12.07
C SER A 33 8.80 -10.98 -12.85
N GLU A 34 8.96 -11.18 -14.16
CA GLU A 34 9.76 -10.30 -15.01
C GLU A 34 9.17 -8.88 -15.06
N ALA A 35 7.86 -8.76 -15.29
CA ALA A 35 7.18 -7.46 -15.29
C ALA A 35 7.33 -6.74 -13.95
N TYR A 36 7.16 -7.46 -12.84
CA TYR A 36 7.37 -6.90 -11.50
C TYR A 36 8.82 -6.42 -11.29
N ALA A 37 9.81 -7.20 -11.71
CA ALA A 37 11.22 -6.82 -11.59
C ALA A 37 11.56 -5.54 -12.38
N VAL A 38 10.98 -5.39 -13.58
CA VAL A 38 11.14 -4.18 -14.39
C VAL A 38 10.50 -2.98 -13.70
N GLU A 39 9.26 -3.09 -13.23
CA GLU A 39 8.57 -2.01 -12.52
C GLU A 39 9.30 -1.62 -11.22
N ALA A 40 9.74 -2.60 -10.45
CA ALA A 40 10.52 -2.38 -9.23
C ALA A 40 11.85 -1.66 -9.51
N ALA A 41 12.54 -2.00 -10.60
CA ALA A 41 13.77 -1.32 -11.01
C ALA A 41 13.55 0.15 -11.41
N HIS A 42 12.34 0.49 -11.88
CA HIS A 42 11.95 1.85 -12.22
C HIS A 42 11.32 2.62 -11.05
N ALA A 43 11.02 1.97 -9.93
CA ALA A 43 10.50 2.62 -8.74
C ALA A 43 11.54 3.60 -8.16
N THR A 44 11.14 4.85 -8.01
CA THR A 44 12.00 5.93 -7.47
C THR A 44 11.73 6.24 -6.00
N VAL A 45 10.67 5.66 -5.44
CA VAL A 45 10.28 5.82 -4.04
C VAL A 45 10.98 4.75 -3.22
N SER A 46 11.50 5.12 -2.05
CA SER A 46 12.07 4.14 -1.11
C SER A 46 10.96 3.26 -0.52
N ASP A 47 11.22 1.97 -0.38
CA ASP A 47 10.36 1.02 0.35
C ASP A 47 10.42 1.22 1.87
N ASP A 48 11.36 2.03 2.36
CA ASP A 48 11.45 2.37 3.78
C ASP A 48 10.16 3.04 4.24
N ALA A 49 9.65 2.61 5.40
CA ALA A 49 8.56 3.27 6.08
C ALA A 49 9.00 4.65 6.62
N VAL A 50 9.05 5.65 5.74
CA VAL A 50 9.42 7.02 6.09
C VAL A 50 8.20 7.84 6.51
N ARG A 51 8.40 8.71 7.50
CA ARG A 51 7.41 9.72 7.88
C ARG A 51 7.17 10.63 6.67
N THR A 52 5.94 10.62 6.15
CA THR A 52 5.58 11.49 5.02
C THR A 52 5.69 12.96 5.42
N ALA A 53 6.02 13.83 4.46
CA ALA A 53 6.04 15.27 4.69
C ALA A 53 4.70 15.78 5.27
N TRP A 54 3.58 15.18 4.86
CA TRP A 54 2.26 15.42 5.44
C TRP A 54 2.19 15.06 6.93
N SER A 55 2.68 13.88 7.31
CA SER A 55 2.71 13.42 8.70
C SER A 55 3.58 14.29 9.62
N VAL A 56 4.60 14.96 9.07
CA VAL A 56 5.50 15.87 9.78
C VAL A 56 4.88 17.27 9.88
N THR A 57 4.22 17.73 8.82
CA THR A 57 3.63 19.07 8.71
C THR A 57 2.21 19.16 9.25
N GLN A 58 1.57 18.04 9.59
CA GLN A 58 0.31 18.00 10.31
C GLN A 58 0.52 18.60 11.71
N ARG A 59 0.46 19.93 11.78
CA ARG A 59 0.22 20.66 13.03
C ARG A 59 -1.07 20.09 13.56
N GLY A 60 -1.00 19.40 14.70
CA GLY A 60 -2.11 18.63 15.29
C GLY A 60 -3.40 19.35 15.02
N LEU A 61 -4.31 18.67 14.31
CA LEU A 61 -5.61 19.22 13.92
C LEU A 61 -6.11 20.01 15.13
N ARG A 62 -6.24 21.33 14.97
CA ARG A 62 -6.85 22.20 15.99
C ARG A 62 -8.02 21.41 16.56
N THR A 63 -8.11 21.37 17.90
CA THR A 63 -9.18 20.70 18.63
C THR A 63 -10.46 20.73 17.79
N PRO A 64 -11.00 19.55 17.41
CA PRO A 64 -12.17 19.49 16.55
C PRO A 64 -13.21 20.49 17.04
N LEU A 65 -13.72 21.32 16.14
CA LEU A 65 -14.66 22.37 16.50
C LEU A 65 -15.82 21.73 17.29
N ARG A 66 -16.08 22.22 18.51
CA ARG A 66 -17.12 21.67 19.39
C ARG A 66 -18.48 21.90 18.75
N ARG A 67 -18.96 20.91 17.99
CA ARG A 67 -20.26 20.95 17.28
C ARG A 67 -21.44 21.08 18.26
N GLU A 68 -21.22 20.64 19.49
CA GLU A 68 -22.12 20.79 20.64
C GLU A 68 -22.39 22.25 21.03
N LEU A 69 -21.49 23.17 20.68
CA LEU A 69 -21.62 24.59 21.03
C LEU A 69 -22.42 25.41 20.00
N GLY A 70 -22.81 24.81 18.87
CA GLY A 70 -23.51 25.49 17.79
C GLY A 70 -22.67 26.58 17.09
N TRP A 71 -22.99 26.90 15.84
CA TRP A 71 -22.39 28.04 15.12
C TRP A 71 -23.28 29.27 15.32
N GLY A 72 -23.29 29.82 16.54
CA GLY A 72 -24.19 30.92 16.86
C GLY A 72 -25.67 30.57 16.58
N ARG A 73 -26.44 31.53 16.05
CA ARG A 73 -27.91 31.42 15.86
C ARG A 73 -28.37 30.53 14.71
N PHE A 74 -27.46 29.85 14.00
CA PHE A 74 -27.82 28.97 12.89
C PHE A 74 -27.63 27.51 13.30
N SER A 75 -28.60 26.99 14.05
CA SER A 75 -28.89 25.57 14.13
C SER A 75 -30.16 25.32 13.30
N GLY A 76 -29.96 24.87 12.05
CA GLY A 76 -30.99 24.37 11.16
C GLY A 76 -30.57 23.00 10.66
#